data_AF-X1LTX2-F1
#
_entry.id   AF-X1LTX2-F1
#
_cell.length_a   1.000
_cell.length_b   1.000
_cell.length_c   1.000
_cell.angle_alpha   90.00
_cell.angle_beta   90.00
_cell.angle_gamma   90.00
#
_symmetry.space_group_name_H-M   'P 1'
#
loop_
_entity.id
_entity.type
_entity.pdbx_description
1 polymer ?
#
loop_
_entity_poly.entity_id
_entity_poly.type
_entity_poly.pdbx_seq_one_letter_code
_entity_poly.pdbx_strand_id
1 'polypeptide(L)'
;FVNSTAYFDSTGVILIEDELILHHGKTDTSFIDVIRGFVKTSATSHTAGVKVMKMDIKVTIGYDASSAQTEFVPGDLPNEPGYSNPDERVLMSDDPADTSLWPLRDSLGNPIVRSKQDSYAILNDQDSAVCSQPLLIKVIQVGYAWDYHYYEDFIFLNYLIVNDSPDTIFHTQLAVNCDADIGDATDDLIGFDQSRDLGYAYDSDFFEPGWIHTPGFMGFDFLESPPDTLGQQIGLTAFKITHNPGTGRDVPEVIRIIDIKTC
;
A
#
# COMPACT_ATOMS: atom_id res chain seq x y z
N PHE A 1 -17.32 24.15 19.57
CA PHE A 1 -17.46 25.44 18.87
C PHE A 1 -16.09 25.99 18.58
N VAL A 2 -15.90 26.58 17.40
CA VAL A 2 -14.68 27.25 16.95
C VAL A 2 -15.00 28.71 16.59
N ASN A 3 -13.99 29.57 16.54
CA ASN A 3 -14.21 30.99 16.22
C ASN A 3 -14.70 31.21 14.79
N SER A 4 -14.24 30.38 13.85
CA SER A 4 -14.65 30.39 12.44
C SER A 4 -14.34 29.06 11.78
N THR A 5 -15.18 28.65 10.84
CA THR A 5 -14.98 27.49 9.95
C THR A 5 -14.74 27.90 8.49
N ALA A 6 -14.51 29.18 8.21
CA ALA A 6 -14.48 29.72 6.85
C ALA A 6 -13.43 29.08 5.93
N TYR A 7 -12.29 28.64 6.48
CA TYR A 7 -11.18 28.02 5.74
C TYR A 7 -11.24 26.50 5.66
N PHE A 8 -12.32 25.89 6.16
CA PHE A 8 -12.53 24.45 6.12
C PHE A 8 -13.58 24.10 5.08
N ASP A 9 -13.45 22.94 4.48
CA ASP A 9 -14.43 22.41 3.53
C ASP A 9 -15.73 22.08 4.26
N SER A 10 -16.83 21.86 3.52
CA SER A 10 -18.11 21.48 4.15
C SER A 10 -18.04 20.07 4.77
N THR A 11 -17.27 19.19 4.15
CA THR A 11 -16.96 17.83 4.62
C THR A 11 -15.45 17.68 4.58
N GLY A 12 -14.84 17.16 5.64
CA GLY A 12 -13.38 17.04 5.71
C GLY A 12 -12.90 16.50 7.05
N VAL A 13 -11.58 16.38 7.16
CA VAL A 13 -10.91 15.96 8.39
C VAL A 13 -10.21 17.16 9.02
N ILE A 14 -10.36 17.28 10.34
CA ILE A 14 -9.63 18.26 11.14
C ILE A 14 -8.78 17.54 12.18
N LEU A 15 -7.66 18.16 12.54
CA LEU A 15 -6.78 17.75 13.63
C LEU A 15 -6.88 18.78 14.75
N ILE A 16 -7.11 18.30 15.97
CA ILE A 16 -7.05 19.08 17.20
C ILE A 16 -6.14 18.33 18.17
N GLU A 17 -4.97 18.89 18.47
CA GLU A 17 -3.90 18.17 19.19
C GLU A 17 -3.58 16.86 18.45
N ASP A 18 -3.91 15.70 19.03
CA ASP A 18 -3.66 14.37 18.48
C ASP A 18 -4.96 13.66 18.01
N GLU A 19 -6.10 14.35 18.04
CA GLU A 19 -7.39 13.80 17.62
C GLU A 19 -7.73 14.23 16.19
N LEU A 20 -7.92 13.23 15.32
CA LEU A 20 -8.54 13.43 14.01
C LEU A 20 -10.06 13.32 14.14
N ILE A 21 -10.76 14.27 13.54
CA ILE A 21 -12.22 14.34 13.54
C ILE A 21 -12.68 14.49 12.10
N LEU A 22 -13.48 13.54 11.61
CA LEU A 22 -14.19 13.67 10.35
C LEU A 22 -15.49 14.43 10.60
N HIS A 23 -15.82 15.41 9.78
CA HIS A 23 -17.09 16.13 9.84
C HIS A 23 -17.80 16.08 8.49
N HIS A 24 -19.13 15.98 8.51
CA HIS A 24 -19.96 15.99 7.29
C HIS A 24 -20.72 17.29 7.06
N GLY A 25 -20.58 18.26 7.97
CA GLY A 25 -21.07 19.61 7.75
C GLY A 25 -20.36 20.64 8.61
N LYS A 26 -20.68 21.91 8.36
CA LYS A 26 -20.28 23.03 9.21
C LYS A 26 -21.32 24.15 9.24
N THR A 27 -21.36 24.87 10.35
CA THR A 27 -21.89 26.24 10.43
C THR A 27 -20.70 27.21 10.51
N ASP A 28 -20.95 28.51 10.59
CA ASP A 28 -19.89 29.53 10.72
C ASP A 28 -18.94 29.27 11.91
N THR A 29 -19.41 28.59 12.96
CA THR A 29 -18.67 28.41 14.23
C THR A 29 -18.67 26.98 14.76
N SER A 30 -19.12 26.00 13.98
CA SER A 30 -19.17 24.60 14.40
C SER A 30 -18.95 23.64 13.25
N PHE A 31 -18.25 22.55 13.52
CA PHE A 31 -18.35 21.34 12.71
C PHE A 31 -19.55 20.52 13.23
N ILE A 32 -20.33 19.96 12.31
CA ILE A 32 -21.54 19.19 12.61
C ILE A 32 -21.45 17.83 11.94
N ASP A 33 -22.22 16.88 12.47
CA ASP A 33 -22.20 15.49 12.03
C ASP A 33 -20.77 14.92 12.06
N VAL A 34 -20.21 14.88 13.28
CA VAL A 34 -18.80 14.59 13.51
C VAL A 34 -18.60 13.14 13.94
N ILE A 35 -17.59 12.51 13.35
CA ILE A 35 -17.03 11.24 13.79
C ILE A 35 -15.71 11.56 14.49
N ARG A 36 -15.72 11.41 15.82
CA ARG A 36 -14.56 11.64 16.69
C ARG A 36 -13.68 10.40 16.78
N GLY A 37 -12.40 10.59 17.08
CA GLY A 37 -11.43 9.49 17.08
C GLY A 37 -11.28 8.83 15.71
N PHE A 38 -11.39 9.63 14.64
CA PHE A 38 -11.30 9.16 13.27
C PHE A 38 -9.93 8.51 13.04
N VAL A 39 -9.90 7.50 12.15
CA VAL A 39 -8.70 6.68 11.83
C VAL A 39 -7.93 6.19 13.07
N LYS A 40 -8.67 5.73 14.10
CA LYS A 40 -8.14 5.17 15.36
C LYS A 40 -7.40 6.18 16.26
N THR A 41 -7.59 7.48 16.06
CA THR A 41 -7.17 8.46 17.08
C THR A 41 -8.08 8.40 18.31
N SER A 42 -7.61 8.92 19.45
CA SER A 42 -8.38 8.91 20.70
C SER A 42 -9.25 10.15 20.84
N ALA A 43 -10.56 9.96 21.02
CA ALA A 43 -11.46 11.06 21.30
C ALA A 43 -11.21 11.64 22.71
N THR A 44 -10.87 12.93 22.80
CA THR A 44 -10.51 13.60 24.08
C THR A 44 -11.27 14.91 24.28
N SER A 45 -11.18 15.53 25.46
CA SER A 45 -11.70 16.89 25.65
C SER A 45 -10.60 17.90 25.32
N HIS A 46 -10.88 18.82 24.40
CA HIS A 46 -9.93 19.88 24.03
C HIS A 46 -10.22 21.17 24.78
N THR A 47 -9.16 21.89 25.14
CA THR A 47 -9.28 23.18 25.82
C THR A 47 -9.60 24.30 24.81
N ALA A 48 -10.34 25.33 25.25
CA ALA A 48 -10.58 26.50 24.43
C ALA A 48 -9.27 27.21 24.06
N GLY A 49 -9.12 27.64 22.80
CA GLY A 49 -7.93 28.30 22.28
C GLY A 49 -6.93 27.38 21.59
N VAL A 50 -7.13 26.06 21.63
CA VAL A 50 -6.36 25.10 20.85
C VAL A 50 -6.59 25.31 19.35
N LYS A 51 -5.53 25.16 18.56
CA LYS A 51 -5.58 25.28 17.10
C LYS A 51 -6.32 24.10 16.50
N VAL A 52 -7.17 24.40 15.51
CA VAL A 52 -7.79 23.40 14.65
C VAL A 52 -7.11 23.47 13.30
N MET A 53 -6.56 22.37 12.83
CA MET A 53 -5.88 22.26 11.55
C MET A 53 -6.74 21.49 10.57
N LYS A 54 -6.77 21.92 9.32
CA LYS A 54 -7.35 21.12 8.22
C LYS A 54 -6.35 20.02 7.88
N MET A 55 -6.83 18.79 7.74
CA MET A 55 -6.01 17.68 7.26
C MET A 55 -6.52 17.23 5.91
N ASP A 56 -5.61 17.16 4.94
CA ASP A 56 -5.89 16.58 3.63
C ASP A 56 -5.65 15.07 3.68
N ILE A 57 -6.60 14.30 3.15
CA ILE A 57 -6.39 12.87 2.88
C ILE A 57 -5.76 12.78 1.51
N LYS A 58 -4.57 12.20 1.46
CA LYS A 58 -3.84 11.95 0.22
C LYS A 58 -3.66 10.45 0.05
N VAL A 59 -3.75 9.99 -1.19
CA VAL A 59 -3.56 8.59 -1.57
C VAL A 59 -2.70 8.60 -2.81
N THR A 60 -1.69 7.75 -2.84
CA THR A 60 -0.98 7.41 -4.06
C THR A 60 -1.10 5.92 -4.32
N ILE A 61 -1.21 5.52 -5.59
CA ILE A 61 -1.55 4.16 -5.99
C ILE A 61 -0.62 3.67 -7.09
N GLY A 62 0.18 2.65 -6.79
CA GLY A 62 1.03 2.01 -7.80
C GLY A 62 0.24 1.22 -8.85
N TYR A 63 -0.89 0.61 -8.48
CA TYR A 63 -1.81 -0.04 -9.41
C TYR A 63 -3.24 0.12 -8.93
N ASP A 64 -4.07 0.79 -9.73
CA ASP A 64 -5.49 0.94 -9.52
C ASP A 64 -6.23 -0.21 -10.20
N ALA A 65 -6.52 -1.23 -9.40
CA ALA A 65 -7.21 -2.42 -9.85
C ALA A 65 -8.65 -2.18 -10.35
N SER A 66 -9.26 -1.02 -10.08
CA SER A 66 -10.57 -0.69 -10.64
C SER A 66 -10.55 -0.24 -12.11
N SER A 67 -9.37 0.15 -12.61
CA SER A 67 -9.24 0.77 -13.93
C SER A 67 -7.99 0.33 -14.70
N ALA A 68 -7.17 -0.54 -14.09
CA ALA A 68 -5.82 -0.91 -14.52
C ALA A 68 -4.89 0.29 -14.74
N GLN A 69 -5.23 1.47 -14.19
CA GLN A 69 -4.37 2.65 -14.22
C GLN A 69 -3.22 2.50 -13.23
N THR A 70 -2.13 3.23 -13.44
CA THR A 70 -1.01 3.34 -12.50
C THR A 70 -0.68 4.81 -12.33
N GLU A 71 -0.35 5.22 -11.10
CA GLU A 71 0.32 6.50 -10.82
C GLU A 71 1.84 6.31 -10.67
N PHE A 72 2.30 5.07 -10.46
CA PHE A 72 3.72 4.82 -10.30
C PHE A 72 4.42 4.68 -11.65
N VAL A 73 5.58 5.34 -11.76
CA VAL A 73 6.54 5.23 -12.86
C VAL A 73 7.82 4.56 -12.34
N PRO A 74 8.58 3.84 -13.19
CA PRO A 74 9.85 3.25 -12.77
C PRO A 74 10.90 4.33 -12.53
N GLY A 75 11.89 4.02 -11.71
CA GLY A 75 13.04 4.90 -11.44
C GLY A 75 12.92 5.73 -10.17
N ASP A 76 14.01 6.45 -9.86
CA ASP A 76 14.13 7.32 -8.68
C ASP A 76 13.57 8.73 -8.97
N LEU A 77 13.16 9.47 -7.94
CA LEU A 77 12.74 10.86 -8.07
C LEU A 77 13.95 11.80 -8.35
N PRO A 78 13.77 12.90 -9.11
CA PRO A 78 12.61 13.19 -9.95
C PRO A 78 12.65 12.33 -11.22
N ASN A 79 11.61 11.57 -11.50
CA ASN A 79 11.44 10.91 -12.78
C ASN A 79 10.01 11.01 -13.25
N GLU A 80 9.85 11.19 -14.55
CA GLU A 80 8.58 11.43 -15.21
C GLU A 80 8.32 10.30 -16.23
N PRO A 81 7.06 10.02 -16.58
CA PRO A 81 6.70 8.95 -17.49
C PRO A 81 7.42 9.14 -18.84
N GLY A 82 8.03 8.07 -19.34
CA GLY A 82 8.80 8.12 -20.57
C GLY A 82 9.79 6.97 -20.76
N TYR A 83 10.17 6.28 -19.67
CA TYR A 83 10.95 5.04 -19.70
C TYR A 83 12.25 5.16 -20.52
N SER A 84 12.81 6.37 -20.56
CA SER A 84 13.89 6.70 -21.50
C SER A 84 15.27 6.28 -20.99
N ASN A 85 15.39 6.06 -19.69
CA ASN A 85 16.62 5.62 -19.05
C ASN A 85 16.66 4.08 -19.00
N PRO A 86 17.60 3.42 -19.71
CA PRO A 86 17.67 1.96 -19.74
C PRO A 86 18.11 1.31 -18.42
N ASP A 87 18.58 2.11 -17.46
CA ASP A 87 18.92 1.67 -16.11
C ASP A 87 17.70 1.65 -15.17
N GLU A 88 16.60 2.32 -15.54
CA GLU A 88 15.33 2.32 -14.81
C GLU A 88 14.49 1.12 -15.23
N ARG A 89 14.84 -0.04 -14.67
CA ARG A 89 14.23 -1.31 -15.00
C ARG A 89 14.14 -2.22 -13.79
N VAL A 90 13.34 -3.27 -13.92
CA VAL A 90 13.41 -4.39 -12.99
C VAL A 90 14.73 -5.11 -13.24
N LEU A 91 15.57 -5.15 -12.22
CA LEU A 91 16.78 -5.95 -12.21
C LEU A 91 16.45 -7.31 -11.61
N MET A 92 16.94 -8.37 -12.25
CA MET A 92 16.84 -9.75 -11.79
C MET A 92 18.25 -10.33 -11.82
N SER A 93 18.64 -11.05 -10.77
CA SER A 93 19.95 -11.68 -10.72
C SER A 93 19.88 -13.02 -9.98
N ASP A 94 20.36 -14.07 -10.63
CA ASP A 94 20.59 -15.41 -10.10
C ASP A 94 22.09 -15.77 -10.03
N ASP A 95 22.96 -14.92 -10.59
CA ASP A 95 24.41 -15.06 -10.59
C ASP A 95 25.08 -13.93 -9.78
N PRO A 96 25.71 -14.24 -8.63
CA PRO A 96 26.49 -13.28 -7.86
C PRO A 96 27.64 -12.60 -8.62
N ALA A 97 28.01 -13.10 -9.81
CA ALA A 97 28.98 -12.44 -10.70
C ALA A 97 28.33 -11.41 -11.63
N ASP A 98 27.03 -11.50 -11.94
CA ASP A 98 26.30 -10.53 -12.76
C ASP A 98 25.57 -9.49 -11.89
N THR A 99 26.38 -8.77 -11.13
CA THR A 99 25.88 -7.77 -10.17
C THR A 99 26.41 -6.37 -10.46
N SER A 100 26.95 -6.15 -11.66
CA SER A 100 27.58 -4.89 -12.05
C SER A 100 26.64 -3.69 -11.86
N LEU A 101 25.38 -3.87 -12.25
CA LEU A 101 24.29 -2.90 -12.11
C LEU A 101 23.41 -3.15 -10.88
N TRP A 102 23.70 -4.19 -10.10
CA TRP A 102 22.92 -4.48 -8.89
C TRP A 102 23.09 -3.31 -7.90
N PRO A 103 22.03 -2.78 -7.27
CA PRO A 103 22.16 -1.55 -6.48
C PRO A 103 22.45 -1.79 -5.00
N LEU A 104 22.07 -2.94 -4.46
CA LEU A 104 22.30 -3.23 -3.04
C LEU A 104 23.77 -3.57 -2.79
N ARG A 105 24.37 -2.86 -1.82
CA ARG A 105 25.78 -2.94 -1.45
C ARG A 105 25.97 -3.03 0.06
N ASP A 106 26.95 -3.80 0.50
CA ASP A 106 27.36 -3.84 1.91
C ASP A 106 28.22 -2.61 2.28
N SER A 107 28.64 -2.51 3.54
CA SER A 107 29.47 -1.39 4.02
C SER A 107 30.86 -1.32 3.38
N LEU A 108 31.28 -2.38 2.67
CA LEU A 108 32.55 -2.47 1.95
C LEU A 108 32.38 -2.23 0.45
N GLY A 109 31.14 -2.04 -0.03
CA GLY A 109 30.82 -1.84 -1.44
C GLY A 109 30.66 -3.12 -2.27
N ASN A 110 30.53 -4.29 -1.63
CA ASN A 110 30.26 -5.55 -2.34
C ASN A 110 28.76 -5.71 -2.63
N PRO A 111 28.36 -6.33 -3.76
CA PRO A 111 26.97 -6.64 -4.06
C PRO A 111 26.33 -7.53 -2.99
N ILE A 112 25.09 -7.20 -2.61
CA ILE A 112 24.27 -8.02 -1.71
C ILE A 112 23.25 -8.79 -2.54
N VAL A 113 23.49 -10.09 -2.72
CA VAL A 113 22.52 -11.06 -3.27
C VAL A 113 22.26 -12.11 -2.19
N ARG A 114 20.99 -12.40 -1.88
CA ARG A 114 20.59 -13.18 -0.69
C ARG A 114 19.93 -14.52 -1.02
N SER A 115 19.24 -14.62 -2.15
CA SER A 115 18.46 -15.78 -2.54
C SER A 115 19.01 -16.42 -3.82
N LYS A 116 18.24 -17.35 -4.40
CA LYS A 116 18.60 -17.97 -5.69
C LYS A 116 18.26 -17.08 -6.86
N GLN A 117 17.25 -16.23 -6.70
CA GLN A 117 16.94 -15.17 -7.65
C GLN A 117 16.45 -13.97 -6.86
N ASP A 118 17.26 -12.91 -6.85
CA ASP A 118 16.86 -11.63 -6.28
C ASP A 118 16.28 -10.73 -7.39
N SER A 119 15.29 -9.92 -7.04
CA SER A 119 14.78 -8.85 -7.90
C SER A 119 14.92 -7.48 -7.24
N TYR A 120 15.06 -6.42 -8.03
CA TYR A 120 15.12 -5.05 -7.55
C TYR A 120 14.41 -4.10 -8.51
N ALA A 121 13.60 -3.19 -7.96
CA ALA A 121 13.00 -2.08 -8.70
C ALA A 121 12.89 -0.84 -7.81
N ILE A 122 12.97 0.34 -8.43
CA ILE A 122 12.55 1.61 -7.83
C ILE A 122 11.34 2.09 -8.60
N LEU A 123 10.33 2.55 -7.87
CA LEU A 123 9.08 3.10 -8.39
C LEU A 123 8.82 4.42 -7.67
N ASN A 124 8.15 5.38 -8.30
CA ASN A 124 7.74 6.61 -7.66
C ASN A 124 6.41 7.13 -8.21
N ASP A 125 5.71 7.99 -7.47
CA ASP A 125 4.37 8.51 -7.79
C ASP A 125 4.34 9.75 -8.70
N GLN A 126 5.47 10.11 -9.32
CA GLN A 126 5.57 11.28 -10.19
C GLN A 126 5.20 10.93 -11.64
N ASP A 127 3.95 10.51 -11.86
CA ASP A 127 3.36 10.45 -13.20
C ASP A 127 2.60 11.75 -13.52
N SER A 128 3.23 12.71 -14.21
CA SER A 128 2.55 13.96 -14.58
C SER A 128 1.36 13.80 -15.55
N ALA A 129 1.18 12.65 -16.20
CA ALA A 129 0.00 12.39 -17.03
C ALA A 129 -1.23 12.00 -16.18
N VAL A 130 -1.01 11.46 -14.97
CA VAL A 130 -2.06 10.96 -14.08
C VAL A 130 -2.23 11.84 -12.84
N CYS A 131 -1.14 12.39 -12.30
CA CYS A 131 -1.12 13.19 -11.09
C CYS A 131 -0.41 14.53 -11.29
N SER A 132 -1.16 15.63 -11.16
CA SER A 132 -0.61 16.99 -11.24
C SER A 132 0.09 17.46 -9.96
N GLN A 133 -0.04 16.71 -8.86
CA GLN A 133 0.49 17.04 -7.54
C GLN A 133 0.90 15.75 -6.80
N PRO A 134 2.01 15.10 -7.21
CA PRO A 134 2.48 13.87 -6.59
C PRO A 134 2.83 14.10 -5.11
N LEU A 135 2.75 13.05 -4.31
CA LEU A 135 3.17 13.09 -2.91
C LEU A 135 4.69 12.94 -2.77
N LEU A 136 5.40 12.66 -3.86
CA LEU A 136 6.84 12.40 -3.88
C LEU A 136 7.17 11.19 -3.00
N ILE A 137 6.37 10.15 -3.16
CA ILE A 137 6.60 8.84 -2.56
C ILE A 137 7.40 7.98 -3.53
N LYS A 138 8.46 7.39 -3.00
CA LYS A 138 9.28 6.39 -3.68
C LYS A 138 9.15 5.05 -2.97
N VAL A 139 9.11 3.98 -3.76
CA VAL A 139 9.12 2.60 -3.30
C VAL A 139 10.31 1.88 -3.90
N ILE A 140 11.19 1.36 -3.04
CA ILE A 140 12.21 0.41 -3.44
C ILE A 140 11.69 -0.98 -3.11
N GLN A 141 11.46 -1.79 -4.14
CA GLN A 141 11.01 -3.17 -4.02
C GLN A 141 12.20 -4.11 -4.21
N VAL A 142 12.38 -5.05 -3.29
CA VAL A 142 13.37 -6.13 -3.42
C VAL A 142 12.66 -7.46 -3.28
N GLY A 143 12.80 -8.34 -4.27
CA GLY A 143 12.23 -9.68 -4.24
C GLY A 143 13.27 -10.75 -3.98
N TYR A 144 12.86 -11.84 -3.34
CA TYR A 144 13.70 -13.00 -3.06
C TYR A 144 12.94 -14.28 -3.36
N ALA A 145 13.59 -15.20 -4.07
CA ALA A 145 13.04 -16.51 -4.42
C ALA A 145 14.10 -17.63 -4.25
N TRP A 146 13.64 -18.81 -3.87
CA TRP A 146 14.47 -20.01 -3.70
C TRP A 146 13.91 -21.17 -4.52
N ASP A 147 14.78 -22.10 -4.88
CA ASP A 147 14.47 -23.29 -5.69
C ASP A 147 14.56 -24.61 -4.88
N TYR A 148 14.62 -24.50 -3.55
CA TYR A 148 14.68 -25.67 -2.68
C TYR A 148 13.26 -26.13 -2.34
N HIS A 149 13.05 -27.45 -2.28
CA HIS A 149 11.73 -28.08 -2.16
C HIS A 149 10.79 -27.53 -1.07
N TYR A 150 11.31 -26.94 0.01
CA TYR A 150 10.48 -26.33 1.06
C TYR A 150 10.25 -24.81 0.92
N TYR A 151 10.78 -24.18 -0.12
CA TYR A 151 10.74 -22.74 -0.38
C TYR A 151 10.37 -22.41 -1.83
N GLU A 152 9.87 -23.38 -2.60
CA GLU A 152 9.59 -23.23 -4.03
C GLU A 152 8.24 -22.59 -4.36
N ASP A 153 7.34 -22.48 -3.37
CA ASP A 153 5.95 -22.01 -3.54
C ASP A 153 5.69 -20.59 -2.97
N PHE A 154 6.73 -19.84 -2.63
CA PHE A 154 6.58 -18.48 -2.14
C PHE A 154 7.78 -17.59 -2.50
N ILE A 155 7.50 -16.29 -2.60
CA ILE A 155 8.48 -15.24 -2.76
C ILE A 155 8.37 -14.27 -1.59
N PHE A 156 9.48 -13.63 -1.24
CA PHE A 156 9.49 -12.56 -0.25
C PHE A 156 9.65 -11.23 -0.98
N LEU A 157 8.82 -10.26 -0.62
CA LEU A 157 8.89 -8.90 -1.16
C LEU A 157 9.15 -7.93 0.00
N ASN A 158 10.27 -7.24 -0.07
CA ASN A 158 10.58 -6.13 0.82
C ASN A 158 10.24 -4.83 0.14
N TYR A 159 9.45 -4.00 0.82
CA TYR A 159 9.09 -2.66 0.39
C TYR A 159 9.73 -1.64 1.32
N LEU A 160 10.68 -0.86 0.80
CA LEU A 160 11.16 0.34 1.48
C LEU A 160 10.40 1.55 0.92
N ILE A 161 9.52 2.11 1.73
CA ILE A 161 8.72 3.30 1.42
C ILE A 161 9.49 4.54 1.87
N VAL A 162 9.74 5.46 0.96
CA VAL A 162 10.47 6.70 1.19
C VAL A 162 9.56 7.88 0.91
N ASN A 163 9.39 8.75 1.90
CA ASN A 163 8.82 10.08 1.69
C ASN A 163 9.94 11.04 1.30
N ASP A 164 10.00 11.42 0.02
CA ASP A 164 11.00 12.37 -0.51
C ASP A 164 10.44 13.80 -0.61
N SER A 165 9.21 14.01 -0.14
CA SER A 165 8.62 15.34 -0.04
C SER A 165 9.24 16.17 1.10
N PRO A 166 9.17 17.51 1.01
CA PRO A 166 9.57 18.37 2.12
C PRO A 166 8.58 18.32 3.31
N ASP A 167 7.42 17.71 3.13
CA ASP A 167 6.35 17.66 4.12
C ASP A 167 6.39 16.35 4.91
N THR A 168 6.02 16.42 6.19
CA THR A 168 5.83 15.21 6.99
C THR A 168 4.45 14.63 6.74
N ILE A 169 4.39 13.35 6.36
CA ILE A 169 3.14 12.61 6.22
C ILE A 169 2.77 12.01 7.57
N PHE A 170 1.56 12.30 8.04
CA PHE A 170 1.02 11.81 9.30
C PHE A 170 -0.07 10.79 9.04
N HIS A 171 -0.28 9.88 10.01
CA HIS A 171 -1.37 8.90 9.97
C HIS A 171 -1.39 8.01 8.71
N THR A 172 -0.20 7.56 8.29
CA THR A 172 0.02 6.79 7.06
C THR A 172 -0.55 5.38 7.13
N GLN A 173 -1.20 4.96 6.04
CA GLN A 173 -1.64 3.57 5.86
C GLN A 173 -0.96 3.04 4.62
N LEU A 174 -0.44 1.81 4.71
CA LEU A 174 0.14 1.12 3.57
C LEU A 174 -0.76 -0.06 3.22
N ALA A 175 -0.92 -0.31 1.91
CA ALA A 175 -1.50 -1.56 1.48
C ALA A 175 -0.77 -2.14 0.28
N VAL A 176 -0.68 -3.47 0.25
CA VAL A 176 -0.35 -4.22 -0.96
C VAL A 176 -1.67 -4.62 -1.61
N ASN A 177 -1.75 -4.37 -2.91
CA ASN A 177 -2.88 -4.76 -3.74
C ASN A 177 -2.45 -5.91 -4.66
N CYS A 178 -3.31 -6.90 -4.85
CA CYS A 178 -3.12 -7.96 -5.83
C CYS A 178 -4.42 -8.23 -6.58
N ASP A 179 -4.29 -8.37 -7.91
CA ASP A 179 -5.32 -8.81 -8.84
C ASP A 179 -5.13 -10.32 -9.04
N ALA A 180 -5.84 -11.12 -8.25
CA ALA A 180 -5.47 -12.53 -8.04
C ALA A 180 -5.92 -13.44 -9.20
N ASP A 181 -7.08 -13.17 -9.81
CA ASP A 181 -7.67 -13.86 -10.96
C ASP A 181 -7.38 -15.38 -10.96
N ILE A 182 -7.78 -16.07 -9.88
CA ILE A 182 -7.45 -17.49 -9.71
C ILE A 182 -8.52 -18.32 -10.40
N GLY A 183 -8.18 -18.96 -11.52
CA GLY A 183 -9.17 -19.75 -12.27
C GLY A 183 -10.20 -18.85 -12.94
N ASP A 184 -11.49 -19.05 -12.66
CA ASP A 184 -12.54 -18.14 -13.13
C ASP A 184 -12.59 -16.91 -12.21
N ALA A 185 -11.96 -15.82 -12.64
CA ALA A 185 -11.94 -14.55 -11.92
C ALA A 185 -13.33 -14.05 -11.46
N THR A 186 -14.43 -14.54 -12.04
CA THR A 186 -15.79 -14.13 -11.65
C THR A 186 -16.29 -14.69 -10.32
N ASP A 187 -15.58 -15.66 -9.72
CA ASP A 187 -16.00 -16.31 -8.49
C ASP A 187 -14.93 -16.38 -7.40
N ASP A 188 -13.82 -15.64 -7.55
CA ASP A 188 -12.77 -15.55 -6.54
C ASP A 188 -13.31 -15.15 -5.16
N LEU A 189 -12.80 -15.75 -4.09
CA LEU A 189 -13.13 -15.38 -2.71
C LEU A 189 -11.86 -15.24 -1.88
N ILE A 190 -12.00 -14.58 -0.72
CA ILE A 190 -10.92 -14.50 0.27
C ILE A 190 -11.25 -15.28 1.53
N GLY A 191 -10.20 -15.78 2.17
CA GLY A 191 -10.21 -16.29 3.52
C GLY A 191 -9.07 -15.73 4.36
N PHE A 192 -9.09 -16.07 5.64
CA PHE A 192 -8.04 -15.72 6.58
C PHE A 192 -7.79 -16.88 7.54
N ASP A 193 -6.54 -17.33 7.60
CA ASP A 193 -6.08 -18.32 8.56
C ASP A 193 -5.38 -17.62 9.74
N GLN A 194 -6.14 -17.46 10.82
CA GLN A 194 -5.66 -16.83 12.04
C GLN A 194 -4.47 -17.55 12.68
N SER A 195 -4.30 -18.87 12.48
CA SER A 195 -3.18 -19.60 13.08
C SER A 195 -1.83 -19.27 12.44
N ARG A 196 -1.87 -18.74 11.21
CA ARG A 196 -0.72 -18.38 10.39
C ARG A 196 -0.60 -16.89 10.12
N ASP A 197 -1.57 -16.08 10.58
CA ASP A 197 -1.76 -14.68 10.17
C ASP A 197 -1.82 -14.49 8.64
N LEU A 198 -2.35 -15.49 7.93
CA LEU A 198 -2.29 -15.59 6.47
C LEU A 198 -3.65 -15.26 5.85
N GLY A 199 -3.71 -14.18 5.07
CA GLY A 199 -4.83 -13.94 4.15
C GLY A 199 -4.63 -14.73 2.86
N TYR A 200 -5.69 -15.23 2.23
CA TYR A 200 -5.57 -15.94 0.96
C TYR A 200 -6.77 -15.71 0.03
N ALA A 201 -6.51 -15.64 -1.28
CA ALA A 201 -7.52 -15.74 -2.34
C ALA A 201 -7.63 -17.19 -2.86
N TYR A 202 -8.80 -17.54 -3.37
CA TYR A 202 -9.10 -18.84 -3.99
C TYR A 202 -10.35 -18.77 -4.87
N ASP A 203 -10.38 -19.61 -5.91
CA ASP A 203 -11.52 -19.92 -6.76
C ASP A 203 -12.60 -20.67 -5.96
N SER A 204 -13.85 -20.19 -5.96
CA SER A 204 -14.84 -20.64 -4.96
C SER A 204 -15.38 -22.04 -5.19
N ASP A 205 -15.42 -22.49 -6.45
CA ASP A 205 -15.89 -23.81 -6.85
C ASP A 205 -14.77 -24.81 -7.20
N PHE A 206 -13.52 -24.34 -7.17
CA PHE A 206 -12.28 -25.05 -7.48
C PHE A 206 -12.27 -25.62 -8.90
N PHE A 207 -12.84 -24.89 -9.88
CA PHE A 207 -13.02 -25.39 -11.24
C PHE A 207 -12.75 -24.33 -12.32
N GLU A 208 -11.69 -24.56 -13.10
CA GLU A 208 -11.43 -23.81 -14.33
C GLU A 208 -11.53 -24.75 -15.57
N PRO A 209 -12.41 -24.45 -16.54
CA PRO A 209 -12.55 -25.24 -17.76
C PRO A 209 -11.22 -25.46 -18.52
N GLY A 210 -10.82 -26.73 -18.62
CA GLY A 210 -9.66 -27.14 -19.41
C GLY A 210 -8.36 -27.24 -18.60
N TRP A 211 -8.38 -26.88 -17.32
CA TRP A 211 -7.28 -27.18 -16.42
C TRP A 211 -7.30 -28.65 -15.99
N ILE A 212 -6.12 -29.26 -15.91
CA ILE A 212 -5.96 -30.65 -15.45
C ILE A 212 -5.95 -30.77 -13.91
N HIS A 213 -5.67 -29.65 -13.24
CA HIS A 213 -5.60 -29.52 -11.80
C HIS A 213 -6.59 -28.43 -11.37
N THR A 214 -7.11 -28.56 -10.15
CA THR A 214 -7.96 -27.52 -9.56
C THR A 214 -7.17 -26.22 -9.43
N PRO A 215 -7.80 -25.04 -9.60
CA PRO A 215 -7.19 -23.77 -9.26
C PRO A 215 -6.62 -23.77 -7.84
N GLY A 216 -5.53 -23.02 -7.67
CA GLY A 216 -4.75 -22.99 -6.45
C GLY A 216 -5.24 -21.95 -5.45
N PHE A 217 -4.33 -21.56 -4.56
CA PHE A 217 -4.53 -20.47 -3.60
C PHE A 217 -3.41 -19.46 -3.79
N MET A 218 -3.70 -18.18 -3.58
CA MET A 218 -2.68 -17.15 -3.46
C MET A 218 -2.70 -16.59 -2.04
N GLY A 219 -1.63 -16.84 -1.28
CA GLY A 219 -1.49 -16.44 0.11
C GLY A 219 -0.67 -15.18 0.29
N PHE A 220 -0.99 -14.40 1.32
CA PHE A 220 -0.29 -13.18 1.70
C PHE A 220 -0.15 -13.04 3.21
N ASP A 221 1.06 -12.72 3.63
CA ASP A 221 1.43 -12.56 5.03
C ASP A 221 2.44 -11.41 5.17
N PHE A 222 2.32 -10.64 6.25
CA PHE A 222 3.31 -9.64 6.65
C PHE A 222 4.23 -10.24 7.71
N LEU A 223 5.36 -10.78 7.24
CA LEU A 223 6.41 -11.30 8.12
C LEU A 223 7.14 -10.19 8.89
N GLU A 224 7.12 -8.98 8.35
CA GLU A 224 7.51 -7.76 9.05
C GLU A 224 6.55 -6.63 8.66
N SER A 225 6.07 -5.94 9.70
CA SER A 225 5.10 -4.86 9.57
C SER A 225 5.48 -3.72 10.53
N PRO A 226 5.14 -2.45 10.23
CA PRO A 226 5.27 -1.35 11.15
C PRO A 226 4.89 -1.68 12.60
N PRO A 227 5.71 -1.27 13.59
CA PRO A 227 5.39 -1.51 14.98
C PRO A 227 4.34 -0.50 15.49
N ASP A 228 3.49 -0.95 16.41
CA ASP A 228 2.57 -0.13 17.18
C ASP A 228 3.28 0.81 18.17
N THR A 229 2.50 1.54 18.98
CA THR A 229 3.04 2.46 20.00
C THR A 229 3.83 1.77 21.12
N LEU A 230 3.72 0.44 21.25
CA LEU A 230 4.46 -0.39 22.21
C LEU A 230 5.65 -1.12 21.58
N GLY A 231 5.90 -0.92 20.29
CA GLY A 231 6.98 -1.57 19.56
C GLY A 231 6.64 -2.97 19.02
N GLN A 232 5.37 -3.39 19.06
CA GLN A 232 4.93 -4.70 18.57
C GLN A 232 4.50 -4.61 17.11
N GLN A 233 4.92 -5.55 16.26
CA GLN A 233 4.43 -5.62 14.87
C GLN A 233 2.91 -5.74 14.87
N ILE A 234 2.25 -4.96 14.03
CA ILE A 234 0.79 -4.98 13.96
C ILE A 234 0.23 -6.13 13.11
N GLY A 235 1.06 -6.69 12.23
CA GLY A 235 0.69 -7.79 11.34
C GLY A 235 -0.42 -7.39 10.36
N LEU A 236 -1.19 -8.39 9.92
CA LEU A 236 -2.30 -8.17 9.00
C LEU A 236 -3.50 -7.53 9.70
N THR A 237 -3.75 -6.23 9.48
CA THR A 237 -4.88 -5.54 10.15
C THR A 237 -6.19 -5.57 9.37
N ALA A 238 -6.13 -5.84 8.07
CA ALA A 238 -7.28 -6.07 7.22
C ALA A 238 -6.89 -6.84 5.94
N PHE A 239 -7.74 -7.78 5.55
CA PHE A 239 -7.70 -8.50 4.29
C PHE A 239 -9.07 -8.35 3.62
N LYS A 240 -9.14 -7.67 2.48
CA LYS A 240 -10.42 -7.27 1.88
C LYS A 240 -10.40 -7.37 0.37
N ILE A 241 -11.51 -7.82 -0.18
CA ILE A 241 -11.85 -7.66 -1.59
C ILE A 241 -12.32 -6.23 -1.86
N THR A 242 -11.86 -5.60 -2.94
CA THR A 242 -12.51 -4.41 -3.50
C THR A 242 -13.24 -4.72 -4.79
N HIS A 243 -14.44 -4.16 -4.94
CA HIS A 243 -15.28 -4.32 -6.12
C HIS A 243 -14.79 -3.40 -7.25
N ASN A 244 -14.64 -3.93 -8.47
CA ASN A 244 -14.37 -3.14 -9.66
C ASN A 244 -15.67 -2.54 -10.25
N PRO A 245 -15.92 -1.24 -10.11
CA PRO A 245 -17.16 -0.62 -10.58
C PRO A 245 -17.31 -0.64 -12.11
N GLY A 246 -16.23 -0.90 -12.86
CA GLY A 246 -16.22 -0.95 -14.33
C GLY A 246 -16.84 -2.23 -14.93
N THR A 247 -16.89 -3.33 -14.18
CA THR A 247 -17.42 -4.62 -14.67
C THR A 247 -18.90 -4.84 -14.33
N GLY A 248 -19.48 -3.97 -13.48
CA GLY A 248 -20.90 -4.00 -13.13
C GLY A 248 -21.36 -5.29 -12.42
N ARG A 249 -20.41 -6.08 -11.92
CA ARG A 249 -20.60 -7.32 -11.16
C ARG A 249 -19.80 -7.22 -9.87
N ASP A 250 -20.30 -7.85 -8.81
CA ASP A 250 -19.56 -8.08 -7.56
C ASP A 250 -18.39 -9.06 -7.80
N VAL A 251 -17.46 -8.71 -8.68
CA VAL A 251 -16.28 -9.51 -9.01
C VAL A 251 -15.22 -9.23 -7.95
N PRO A 252 -14.72 -10.26 -7.26
CA PRO A 252 -13.78 -10.06 -6.15
C PRO A 252 -12.33 -9.83 -6.58
N GLU A 253 -12.06 -8.74 -7.29
CA GLU A 253 -10.80 -8.64 -8.06
C GLU A 253 -9.57 -8.30 -7.19
N VAL A 254 -9.71 -7.75 -5.98
CA VAL A 254 -8.55 -7.08 -5.34
C VAL A 254 -8.43 -7.30 -3.86
N ILE A 255 -7.35 -7.94 -3.44
CA ILE A 255 -6.97 -8.03 -2.03
C ILE A 255 -6.26 -6.75 -1.61
N ARG A 256 -6.80 -5.99 -0.64
CA ARG A 256 -6.03 -4.98 0.12
C ARG A 256 -5.54 -5.55 1.42
N ILE A 257 -4.22 -5.53 1.60
CA ILE A 257 -3.52 -5.94 2.81
C ILE A 257 -3.15 -4.67 3.57
N ILE A 258 -3.95 -4.23 4.54
CA ILE A 258 -3.72 -2.93 5.17
C ILE A 258 -2.80 -3.09 6.39
N ASP A 259 -1.67 -2.38 6.38
CA ASP A 259 -0.91 -2.02 7.58
C ASP A 259 -1.30 -0.57 7.97
N ILE A 260 -1.87 -0.41 9.17
CA ILE A 260 -2.33 0.87 9.71
C ILE A 260 -1.33 1.35 10.75
N LYS A 261 -0.53 2.38 10.43
CA LYS A 261 0.20 3.13 11.45
C LYS A 261 -0.24 4.59 11.51
N THR A 262 -0.92 4.92 12.59
CA THR A 262 -0.93 6.30 13.10
C THR A 262 0.35 6.55 13.86
N CYS A 263 1.29 7.29 13.27
CA CYS A 263 2.31 8.00 14.04
C CYS A 263 1.65 9.17 14.79
#